data_AF-L9K8Y4-F1
#
_entry.id   AF-L9K8Y4-F1
#
_cell.length_a   1.000
_cell.length_b   1.000
_cell.length_c   1.000
_cell.angle_alpha   90.00
_cell.angle_beta   90.00
_cell.angle_gamma   90.00
#
_symmetry.space_group_name_H-M   'P 1'
#
loop_
_entity.id
_entity.type
_entity.pdbx_description
1 polymer ?
#
loop_
_entity_poly.entity_id
_entity_poly.type
_entity_poly.pdbx_seq_one_letter_code
_entity_poly.pdbx_strand_id
1 'polypeptide(L)'
;MAHNKIPPRWLNCPRRGQPVAGRFLPLKTMLGPRYDSQVAEENRFHPSMLSNYLKSLKVKMGLLVDLTNTSRFYDRNDIEKEGIKYIKLQCKGIEAAVATFAQARPPGIYKGDYLKELFRRYGDIEEAPPPPVLPDWCFEDEEDEDEDEDGKKESEPGSSASFGKRRKERLKLGAIFLEGVTVRGVTQVTTQPKLGEVQQKCHQFCGWEGSGFPGAQPVSMDKQNIKLLEQKPYKVSWKADGTRYMMLIDGTNEVFMVDRDNSVFHVSNLEFPFRKDLRMHLSNTLLDGAQPVGDCDFNVRLQCIEREIINPRHEKMKTGLIDKTQEPFSVRNKPFFDIYTSRKKYKPGRCDDILKWKPPSLNSVDFRLKITRMGGEGLLPQNVGLLYVGGYERPFAQIKVTKELKQYDNKIIECKFENNSWVFMRQRTDKSFPNAYNTAMAVCNSISNPVTKEMLFEFIDRCAAASQGQKRKHHLDPDTELMPPPPPKRPHPST
;
A
#
# COMPACT_ATOMS: atom_id res chain seq x y z
N MET A 1 19.57 -25.48 24.38
CA MET A 1 18.78 -26.59 24.96
C MET A 1 18.02 -27.32 23.84
N ALA A 2 17.84 -28.64 23.96
CA ALA A 2 16.98 -29.53 23.15
C ALA A 2 17.46 -30.07 21.77
N HIS A 3 18.62 -30.73 21.69
CA HIS A 3 18.98 -31.50 20.47
C HIS A 3 18.12 -32.76 20.22
N ASN A 4 17.38 -33.23 21.22
CA ASN A 4 16.62 -34.49 21.17
C ASN A 4 15.09 -34.36 21.14
N LYS A 5 14.50 -33.17 20.98
CA LYS A 5 13.03 -33.05 20.90
C LYS A 5 12.48 -33.32 19.50
N ILE A 6 11.30 -33.93 19.40
CA ILE A 6 10.54 -34.04 18.13
C ILE A 6 10.10 -32.64 17.63
N PRO A 7 9.88 -32.46 16.31
CA PRO A 7 9.43 -31.16 15.78
C PRO A 7 8.06 -30.75 16.34
N PRO A 8 7.82 -29.44 16.58
CA PRO A 8 6.49 -28.93 16.91
C PRO A 8 5.46 -29.34 15.84
N ARG A 9 4.24 -29.67 16.28
CA ARG A 9 3.11 -30.08 15.42
C ARG A 9 3.33 -31.37 14.60
N TRP A 10 4.41 -32.11 14.84
CA TRP A 10 4.69 -33.36 14.12
C TRP A 10 3.67 -34.48 14.37
N LEU A 11 3.17 -34.57 15.61
CA LEU A 11 2.18 -35.59 16.01
C LEU A 11 0.86 -35.43 15.26
N ASN A 12 0.40 -34.19 15.07
CA ASN A 12 -0.87 -33.89 14.40
C ASN A 12 -0.78 -33.99 12.87
N CYS A 13 0.43 -34.18 12.32
CA CYS A 13 0.65 -34.28 10.89
C CYS A 13 0.47 -35.74 10.41
N PRO A 14 -0.33 -35.99 9.36
CA PRO A 14 -0.45 -37.32 8.78
C PRO A 14 0.87 -37.79 8.18
N ARG A 15 1.14 -39.10 8.22
CA ARG A 15 2.39 -39.68 7.70
C ARG A 15 2.68 -39.30 6.24
N ARG A 16 1.62 -39.23 5.42
CA ARG A 16 1.67 -38.95 3.98
C ARG A 16 0.40 -38.23 3.52
N GLY A 17 0.53 -37.44 2.46
CA GLY A 17 -0.61 -36.88 1.73
C GLY A 17 -0.99 -37.71 0.50
N GLN A 18 -1.84 -37.13 -0.35
CA GLN A 18 -2.20 -37.72 -1.64
C GLN A 18 -1.11 -37.47 -2.68
N PRO A 19 -0.86 -38.41 -3.62
CA PRO A 19 0.04 -38.17 -4.73
C PRO A 19 -0.38 -36.95 -5.56
N VAL A 20 0.55 -36.01 -5.74
CA VAL A 20 0.35 -34.80 -6.56
C VAL A 20 0.85 -35.08 -7.97
N ALA A 21 0.00 -34.80 -8.96
CA ALA A 21 0.26 -35.03 -10.38
C ALA A 21 0.72 -36.47 -10.72
N GLY A 22 0.35 -37.45 -9.88
CA GLY A 22 0.78 -38.86 -10.01
C GLY A 22 2.30 -39.09 -9.89
N ARG A 23 3.07 -38.09 -9.46
CA ARG A 23 4.54 -38.13 -9.45
C ARG A 23 5.17 -37.80 -8.11
N PHE A 24 4.53 -36.94 -7.31
CA PHE A 24 5.08 -36.45 -6.05
C PHE A 24 4.27 -36.97 -4.88
N LEU A 25 4.92 -37.64 -3.93
CA LEU A 25 4.28 -38.07 -2.68
C LEU A 25 4.74 -37.15 -1.55
N PRO A 26 3.89 -36.25 -1.04
CA PRO A 26 4.22 -35.47 0.14
C PRO A 26 4.20 -36.36 1.39
N LEU A 27 5.24 -36.25 2.21
CA LEU A 27 5.43 -37.02 3.43
C LEU A 27 5.75 -36.07 4.57
N LYS A 28 5.30 -36.38 5.79
CA LYS A 28 5.88 -35.74 6.97
C LYS A 28 7.31 -36.25 7.16
N THR A 29 8.15 -35.47 7.82
CA THR A 29 9.52 -35.89 8.12
C THR A 29 9.52 -37.17 8.94
N MET A 30 10.25 -38.19 8.50
CA MET A 30 10.41 -39.44 9.25
C MET A 30 11.25 -39.19 10.51
N LEU A 31 10.99 -39.95 11.58
CA LEU A 31 11.80 -39.95 12.79
C LEU A 31 12.41 -41.32 12.94
N GLY A 32 13.71 -41.41 13.24
CA GLY A 32 14.39 -42.67 13.54
C GLY A 32 14.12 -43.15 14.98
N PRO A 33 14.56 -44.37 15.32
CA PRO A 33 14.24 -45.02 16.61
C PRO A 33 14.66 -44.22 17.86
N ARG A 34 15.61 -43.29 17.72
CA ARG A 34 16.06 -42.40 18.81
C ARG A 34 14.96 -41.52 19.41
N TYR A 35 13.83 -41.35 18.72
CA TYR A 35 12.69 -40.54 19.18
C TYR A 35 11.53 -41.40 19.74
N ASP A 36 11.68 -42.73 19.79
CA ASP A 36 10.58 -43.65 20.14
C ASP A 36 10.07 -43.49 21.58
N SER A 37 10.91 -42.98 22.48
CA SER A 37 10.50 -42.64 23.87
C SER A 37 9.61 -41.40 23.95
N GLN A 38 9.56 -40.57 22.90
CA GLN A 38 8.75 -39.35 22.83
C GLN A 38 7.51 -39.50 21.95
N VAL A 39 7.37 -40.63 21.25
CA VAL A 39 6.30 -40.86 20.27
C VAL A 39 5.68 -42.22 20.53
N ALA A 40 4.39 -42.20 20.88
CA ALA A 40 3.58 -43.41 21.04
C ALA A 40 3.61 -44.25 19.75
N GLU A 41 3.58 -45.58 19.90
CA GLU A 41 3.87 -46.53 18.82
C GLU A 41 2.98 -46.31 17.58
N GLU A 42 1.70 -46.04 17.81
CA GLU A 42 0.69 -45.76 16.79
C GLU A 42 0.99 -44.51 15.96
N ASN A 43 1.81 -43.59 16.48
CA ASN A 43 2.18 -42.32 15.84
C ASN A 43 3.56 -42.34 15.19
N ARG A 44 4.36 -43.41 15.39
CA ARG A 44 5.73 -43.51 14.86
C ARG A 44 5.74 -43.52 13.33
N PHE A 45 6.81 -42.98 12.74
CA PHE A 45 7.00 -42.99 11.29
C PHE A 45 8.49 -43.10 10.95
N HIS A 46 8.99 -44.33 10.93
CA HIS A 46 10.39 -44.67 10.63
C HIS A 46 10.61 -44.81 9.12
N PRO A 47 11.84 -44.62 8.62
CA PRO A 47 12.20 -44.85 7.21
C PRO A 47 11.74 -46.20 6.64
N SER A 48 11.83 -47.27 7.44
CA SER A 48 11.40 -48.62 7.04
C SER A 48 9.92 -48.71 6.70
N MET A 49 9.06 -47.91 7.34
CA MET A 49 7.62 -47.90 7.05
C MET A 49 7.33 -47.35 5.65
N LEU A 50 8.10 -46.36 5.19
CA LEU A 50 7.99 -45.86 3.82
C LEU A 50 8.36 -46.94 2.81
N SER A 51 9.48 -47.63 3.05
CA SER A 51 9.93 -48.73 2.18
C SER A 51 8.91 -49.85 2.09
N ASN A 52 8.33 -50.27 3.23
CA ASN A 52 7.29 -51.30 3.28
C ASN A 52 6.02 -50.88 2.53
N TYR A 53 5.62 -49.61 2.66
CA TYR A 53 4.49 -49.05 1.94
C TYR A 53 4.70 -49.00 0.41
N LEU A 54 5.89 -48.60 -0.04
CA LEU A 54 6.23 -48.59 -1.46
C LEU A 54 6.24 -50.02 -2.06
N LYS A 55 6.76 -50.99 -1.31
CA LYS A 55 6.76 -52.41 -1.67
C LYS A 55 5.33 -52.96 -1.80
N SER A 56 4.43 -52.63 -0.87
CA SER A 56 3.03 -53.11 -0.93
C SER A 56 2.26 -52.55 -2.12
N LEU A 57 2.60 -51.34 -2.58
CA LEU A 57 2.04 -50.73 -3.78
C LEU A 57 2.71 -51.16 -5.09
N LYS A 58 3.81 -51.93 -5.02
CA LYS A 58 4.65 -52.26 -6.18
C LYS A 58 5.14 -51.01 -6.93
N VAL A 59 5.41 -49.93 -6.20
CA VAL A 59 5.90 -48.66 -6.75
C VAL A 59 7.35 -48.44 -6.32
N LYS A 60 8.20 -48.00 -7.25
CA LYS A 60 9.59 -47.62 -6.96
C LYS A 60 9.70 -46.10 -6.81
N MET A 61 10.17 -45.64 -5.65
CA MET A 61 10.54 -44.23 -5.46
C MET A 61 11.94 -43.99 -6.03
N GLY A 62 12.06 -43.03 -6.95
CA GLY A 62 13.37 -42.70 -7.56
C GLY A 62 14.17 -41.66 -6.77
N LEU A 63 13.50 -40.75 -6.06
CA LEU A 63 14.11 -39.60 -5.41
C LEU A 63 13.35 -39.23 -4.13
N LEU A 64 14.08 -38.98 -3.05
CA LEU A 64 13.59 -38.34 -1.83
C LEU A 64 14.26 -36.97 -1.69
N VAL A 65 13.44 -35.91 -1.56
CA VAL A 65 13.90 -34.55 -1.31
C VAL A 65 13.61 -34.17 0.14
N ASP A 66 14.65 -34.10 0.96
CA ASP A 66 14.55 -33.70 2.36
C ASP A 66 14.63 -32.19 2.49
N LEU A 67 13.51 -31.58 2.88
CA LEU A 67 13.36 -30.13 3.05
C LEU A 67 13.73 -29.65 4.46
N THR A 68 14.15 -30.55 5.36
CA THR A 68 14.48 -30.15 6.73
C THR A 68 15.81 -29.42 6.81
N ASN A 69 15.89 -28.41 7.69
CA ASN A 69 17.12 -27.65 7.94
C ASN A 69 18.22 -28.44 8.67
N THR A 70 17.94 -29.68 9.09
CA THR A 70 18.83 -30.48 9.94
C THR A 70 18.83 -31.94 9.51
N SER A 71 19.91 -32.67 9.77
CA SER A 71 20.03 -34.11 9.47
C SER A 71 19.80 -35.01 10.69
N ARG A 72 19.25 -34.45 11.78
CA ARG A 72 19.14 -35.17 13.07
C ARG A 72 18.04 -36.23 13.14
N PHE A 73 17.05 -36.15 12.25
CA PHE A 73 15.77 -36.85 12.39
C PHE A 73 15.83 -38.34 12.03
N TYR A 74 16.55 -38.69 10.97
CA TYR A 74 16.74 -40.06 10.50
C TYR A 74 18.08 -40.17 9.77
N ASP A 75 18.60 -41.39 9.63
CA ASP A 75 19.82 -41.62 8.86
C ASP A 75 19.48 -41.68 7.36
N ARG A 76 20.19 -40.91 6.54
CA ARG A 76 20.03 -40.94 5.07
C ARG A 76 20.38 -42.32 4.49
N ASN A 77 21.27 -43.07 5.14
CA ASN A 77 21.67 -44.40 4.71
C ASN A 77 20.48 -45.36 4.68
N ASP A 78 19.47 -45.15 5.53
CA ASP A 78 18.24 -45.95 5.54
C ASP A 78 17.39 -45.79 4.28
N ILE A 79 17.55 -44.67 3.56
CA ILE A 79 16.86 -44.37 2.30
C ILE A 79 17.70 -44.87 1.12
N GLU A 80 19.00 -44.58 1.13
CA GLU A 80 19.90 -44.91 0.02
C GLU A 80 20.09 -46.43 -0.15
N LYS A 81 20.05 -47.20 0.94
CA LYS A 81 20.13 -48.67 0.90
C LYS A 81 18.97 -49.34 0.14
N GLU A 82 17.83 -48.65 0.00
CA GLU A 82 16.67 -49.13 -0.78
C GLU A 82 16.75 -48.69 -2.26
N GLY A 83 17.88 -48.10 -2.69
CA GLY A 83 18.10 -47.65 -4.06
C GLY A 83 17.40 -46.34 -4.41
N ILE A 84 16.99 -45.54 -3.41
CA ILE A 84 16.34 -44.24 -3.58
C ILE A 84 17.42 -43.15 -3.57
N LYS A 85 17.44 -42.27 -4.57
CA LYS A 85 18.36 -41.11 -4.57
C LYS A 85 17.94 -40.13 -3.47
N TYR A 86 18.88 -39.63 -2.68
CA TYR A 86 18.61 -38.67 -1.62
C TYR A 86 19.16 -37.28 -1.96
N ILE A 87 18.31 -36.24 -1.88
CA ILE A 87 18.70 -34.84 -2.02
C ILE A 87 18.23 -34.07 -0.78
N LYS A 88 19.12 -33.29 -0.16
CA LYS A 88 18.76 -32.39 0.94
C LYS A 88 18.73 -30.95 0.45
N LEU A 89 17.59 -30.29 0.63
CA LEU A 89 17.42 -28.85 0.43
C LEU A 89 17.16 -28.23 1.81
N GLN A 90 18.17 -27.59 2.39
CA GLN A 90 18.05 -27.01 3.72
C GLN A 90 17.14 -25.76 3.68
N CYS A 91 15.86 -25.93 4.02
CA CYS A 91 14.93 -24.82 4.13
C CYS A 91 15.05 -24.17 5.52
N LYS A 92 15.42 -22.89 5.54
CA LYS A 92 15.48 -22.11 6.79
C LYS A 92 14.06 -21.82 7.31
N GLY A 93 13.93 -21.74 8.65
CA GLY A 93 12.66 -21.45 9.33
C GLY A 93 12.25 -19.97 9.27
N ILE A 94 11.07 -19.68 9.83
CA ILE A 94 10.51 -18.33 9.95
C ILE A 94 11.43 -17.37 10.70
N GLU A 95 12.15 -17.87 11.70
CA GLU A 95 13.10 -17.10 12.53
C GLU A 95 14.26 -16.58 11.68
N ALA A 96 14.74 -17.38 10.73
CA ALA A 96 15.78 -16.95 9.81
C ALA A 96 15.27 -15.88 8.84
N ALA A 97 13.99 -15.94 8.45
CA ALA A 97 13.38 -14.89 7.63
C ALA A 97 13.24 -13.58 8.41
N VAL A 98 12.79 -13.64 9.66
CA VAL A 98 12.73 -12.47 10.57
C VAL A 98 14.12 -11.88 10.79
N ALA A 99 15.13 -12.71 11.08
CA ALA A 99 16.51 -12.26 11.27
C ALA A 99 17.10 -11.63 10.01
N THR A 100 16.87 -12.24 8.84
CA THR A 100 17.32 -11.69 7.55
C THR A 100 16.67 -10.33 7.29
N PHE A 101 15.39 -10.18 7.62
CA PHE A 101 14.68 -8.91 7.49
C PHE A 101 15.23 -7.85 8.45
N ALA A 102 15.49 -8.22 9.71
CA ALA A 102 16.08 -7.33 10.71
C ALA A 102 17.47 -6.83 10.30
N GLN A 103 18.31 -7.72 9.75
CA GLN A 103 19.63 -7.33 9.24
C GLN A 103 19.53 -6.41 8.01
N ALA A 104 18.62 -6.70 7.09
CA ALA A 104 18.44 -5.88 5.88
C ALA A 104 17.76 -4.53 6.18
N ARG A 105 16.97 -4.46 7.26
CA ARG A 105 16.18 -3.29 7.66
C ARG A 105 16.14 -3.15 9.18
N PRO A 106 17.19 -2.62 9.84
CA PRO A 106 17.17 -2.36 11.27
C PRO A 106 16.04 -1.39 11.66
N PRO A 107 15.31 -1.60 12.78
CA PRO A 107 15.49 -2.69 13.76
C PRO A 107 14.78 -4.01 13.39
N GLY A 108 14.04 -4.04 12.28
CA GLY A 108 13.34 -5.21 11.76
C GLY A 108 11.86 -4.96 11.54
N ILE A 109 11.05 -6.02 11.66
CA ILE A 109 9.59 -5.88 11.63
C ILE A 109 9.16 -5.36 13.01
N TYR A 110 9.06 -4.04 13.14
CA TYR A 110 8.74 -3.37 14.40
C TYR A 110 7.25 -3.35 14.76
N LYS A 111 6.36 -3.67 13.81
CA LYS A 111 4.92 -3.81 14.09
C LYS A 111 4.62 -5.22 14.57
N GLY A 112 4.28 -5.37 15.85
CA GLY A 112 4.02 -6.66 16.49
C GLY A 112 2.97 -7.51 15.74
N ASP A 113 1.94 -6.89 15.18
CA ASP A 113 0.89 -7.59 14.42
C ASP A 113 1.41 -8.25 13.15
N TYR A 114 2.45 -7.69 12.52
CA TYR A 114 3.05 -8.29 11.33
C TYR A 114 3.88 -9.52 11.68
N LEU A 115 4.55 -9.52 12.84
CA LEU A 115 5.21 -10.71 13.38
C LEU A 115 4.17 -11.78 13.73
N LYS A 116 3.11 -11.41 14.45
CA LYS A 116 2.00 -12.34 14.78
C LYS A 116 1.37 -12.94 13.52
N GLU A 117 1.09 -12.14 12.49
CA GLU A 117 0.52 -12.62 11.22
C GLU A 117 1.48 -13.55 10.46
N LEU A 118 2.79 -13.25 10.47
CA LEU A 118 3.81 -14.11 9.85
C LEU A 118 3.87 -15.48 10.54
N PHE A 119 3.89 -15.48 11.88
CA PHE A 119 3.88 -16.71 12.69
C PHE A 119 2.55 -17.45 12.60
N ARG A 120 1.41 -16.75 12.48
CA ARG A 120 0.12 -17.38 12.20
C ARG A 120 0.11 -18.15 10.87
N ARG A 121 0.77 -17.63 9.83
CA ARG A 121 0.80 -18.25 8.49
C ARG A 121 1.81 -19.39 8.35
N TYR A 122 2.99 -19.24 8.95
CA TYR A 122 4.14 -20.11 8.66
C TYR A 122 4.76 -20.76 9.91
N GLY A 123 4.30 -20.42 11.11
CA GLY A 123 4.84 -20.86 12.40
C GLY A 123 3.73 -21.13 13.42
N ASP A 124 4.04 -20.92 14.70
CA ASP A 124 3.07 -20.89 15.80
C ASP A 124 2.94 -19.45 16.32
N ILE A 125 1.72 -18.93 16.45
CA ILE A 125 1.50 -17.54 16.87
C ILE A 125 2.02 -17.28 18.29
N GLU A 126 2.00 -18.29 19.16
CA GLU A 126 2.50 -18.21 20.53
C GLU A 126 4.04 -18.11 20.60
N GLU A 127 4.73 -18.51 19.52
CA GLU A 127 6.18 -18.41 19.39
C GLU A 127 6.62 -17.11 18.69
N ALA A 128 5.68 -16.21 18.37
CA ALA A 128 6.00 -14.93 17.73
C ALA A 128 6.86 -14.07 18.67
N PRO A 129 8.03 -13.58 18.22
CA PRO A 129 8.86 -12.71 19.04
C PRO A 129 8.16 -11.37 19.27
N PRO A 130 8.44 -10.70 20.40
CA PRO A 130 8.00 -9.32 20.59
C PRO A 130 8.59 -8.41 19.51
N PRO A 131 7.93 -7.28 19.18
CA PRO A 131 8.52 -6.31 18.28
C PRO A 131 9.86 -5.80 18.84
N PRO A 132 10.87 -5.56 17.98
CA PRO A 132 12.14 -5.00 18.41
C PRO A 132 11.96 -3.60 19.01
N VAL A 133 12.82 -3.27 19.98
CA VAL A 133 12.86 -1.94 20.61
C VAL A 133 13.13 -0.88 19.54
N LEU A 134 12.28 0.14 19.53
CA LEU A 134 12.38 1.26 18.62
C LEU A 134 13.51 2.21 19.07
N PRO A 135 14.31 2.77 18.14
CA PRO A 135 15.27 3.81 18.49
C PRO A 135 14.57 5.08 19.00
N ASP A 136 15.27 5.89 19.81
CA ASP A 136 14.78 7.12 20.46
C ASP A 136 14.17 8.19 19.51
N TRP A 137 14.34 8.04 18.20
CA TRP A 137 13.77 8.91 17.17
C TRP A 137 12.46 8.39 16.56
N CYS A 138 12.01 7.19 16.94
CA CYS A 138 10.82 6.53 16.41
C CYS A 138 9.67 6.65 17.42
N PHE A 139 9.06 7.83 17.47
CA PHE A 139 7.87 8.14 18.26
C PHE A 139 6.61 7.63 17.51
N GLU A 140 6.23 6.37 17.71
CA GLU A 140 4.80 6.01 17.61
C GLU A 140 4.29 6.10 19.06
N ASP A 141 3.35 7.03 19.29
CA ASP A 141 2.87 7.52 20.58
C ASP A 141 2.54 6.37 21.56
N GLU A 142 3.37 6.19 22.59
CA GLU A 142 2.89 5.61 23.84
C GLU A 142 2.14 6.70 24.59
N GLU A 143 0.95 6.32 25.05
CA GLU A 143 0.00 7.14 25.80
C GLU A 143 0.71 7.86 26.94
N ASP A 144 0.75 9.19 26.92
CA ASP A 144 1.08 9.96 28.11
C ASP A 144 0.20 11.21 28.23
N GLU A 145 -0.36 11.29 29.43
CA GLU A 145 -1.16 12.34 30.03
C GLU A 145 -0.29 13.59 30.33
N ASP A 146 -0.93 14.63 30.87
CA ASP A 146 -0.36 15.87 31.42
C ASP A 146 -0.04 17.01 30.44
N GLU A 147 -0.15 18.28 30.79
CA GLU A 147 -1.00 19.08 31.68
C GLU A 147 -0.80 20.53 31.20
N ASP A 148 -1.82 21.37 31.36
CA ASP A 148 -1.90 22.75 30.85
C ASP A 148 -0.83 23.72 31.42
N GLU A 149 -0.43 24.76 30.67
CA GLU A 149 -0.48 26.15 31.17
C GLU A 149 -0.42 27.26 30.09
N ASP A 150 -0.97 28.40 30.51
CA ASP A 150 -1.67 29.48 29.79
C ASP A 150 -0.83 30.56 29.06
N GLY A 151 -1.51 31.30 28.16
CA GLY A 151 -1.08 32.63 27.69
C GLY A 151 -2.01 33.33 26.68
N LYS A 152 -3.09 33.97 27.16
CA LYS A 152 -4.04 34.88 26.44
C LYS A 152 -3.31 36.07 25.76
N LYS A 153 -3.80 36.70 24.67
CA LYS A 153 -4.92 37.69 24.55
C LYS A 153 -5.00 38.17 23.08
N GLU A 154 -6.15 38.19 22.41
CA GLU A 154 -7.25 39.20 22.31
C GLU A 154 -7.33 39.80 20.89
N SER A 155 -8.57 40.07 20.50
CA SER A 155 -9.15 40.24 19.16
C SER A 155 -9.56 41.69 18.87
N GLU A 156 -9.61 42.13 17.60
CA GLU A 156 -10.81 42.57 16.83
C GLU A 156 -10.48 43.84 15.99
N PRO A 157 -11.35 44.39 15.11
CA PRO A 157 -12.16 43.78 14.04
C PRO A 157 -12.15 44.54 12.67
N GLY A 158 -12.57 43.83 11.61
CA GLY A 158 -13.47 44.24 10.51
C GLY A 158 -13.25 45.52 9.66
N SER A 159 -13.21 45.39 8.33
CA SER A 159 -14.38 45.63 7.45
C SER A 159 -14.09 45.34 5.96
N SER A 160 -15.14 45.43 5.15
CA SER A 160 -15.47 44.70 3.92
C SER A 160 -15.25 45.44 2.61
N ALA A 161 -14.98 44.72 1.51
CA ALA A 161 -15.59 44.98 0.19
C ALA A 161 -15.35 43.82 -0.79
N SER A 162 -16.43 43.34 -1.41
CA SER A 162 -16.51 42.25 -2.38
C SER A 162 -16.35 42.77 -3.81
N PHE A 163 -15.43 42.18 -4.57
CA PHE A 163 -15.47 42.17 -6.04
C PHE A 163 -15.07 40.78 -6.54
N GLY A 164 -15.93 40.18 -7.37
CA GLY A 164 -15.72 38.86 -7.97
C GLY A 164 -14.47 38.83 -8.83
N LYS A 165 -13.35 38.42 -8.24
CA LYS A 165 -12.14 37.98 -8.95
C LYS A 165 -12.09 36.47 -8.88
N ARG A 166 -11.72 35.80 -9.99
CA ARG A 166 -11.25 34.41 -9.98
C ARG A 166 -10.34 34.25 -8.76
N ARG A 167 -10.76 33.41 -7.81
CA ARG A 167 -10.16 33.32 -6.47
C ARG A 167 -8.68 32.99 -6.64
N LYS A 168 -7.82 34.00 -6.51
CA LYS A 168 -6.37 33.82 -6.55
C LYS A 168 -6.05 32.89 -5.38
N GLU A 169 -5.62 31.67 -5.67
CA GLU A 169 -5.25 30.72 -4.64
C GLU A 169 -4.20 31.37 -3.75
N ARG A 170 -4.54 31.58 -2.49
CA ARG A 170 -3.66 32.24 -1.54
C ARG A 170 -2.56 31.24 -1.22
N LEU A 171 -1.32 31.57 -1.59
CA LEU A 171 -0.16 30.76 -1.27
C LEU A 171 -0.14 30.44 0.23
N LYS A 172 -0.09 29.14 0.55
CA LYS A 172 0.03 28.66 1.93
C LYS A 172 1.49 28.79 2.36
N LEU A 173 1.83 29.88 3.04
CA LEU A 173 3.17 30.05 3.63
C LEU A 173 3.35 29.09 4.82
N GLY A 174 4.52 28.49 4.94
CA GLY A 174 4.82 27.55 6.03
C GLY A 174 4.16 26.19 5.85
N ALA A 175 3.97 25.74 4.60
CA ALA A 175 3.47 24.39 4.35
C ALA A 175 4.50 23.36 4.83
N ILE A 176 4.03 22.34 5.54
CA ILE A 176 4.87 21.26 6.08
C ILE A 176 4.87 20.10 5.08
N PHE A 177 6.05 19.59 4.72
CA PHE A 177 6.19 18.53 3.73
C PHE A 177 5.67 17.18 4.25
N LEU A 178 6.08 16.75 5.44
CA LEU A 178 5.54 15.57 6.13
C LEU A 178 5.23 15.95 7.58
N GLU A 179 3.99 15.72 8.00
CA GLU A 179 3.55 15.99 9.38
C GLU A 179 4.36 15.13 10.36
N GLY A 180 4.83 15.75 11.46
CA GLY A 180 5.65 15.08 12.48
C GLY A 180 7.11 14.81 12.09
N VAL A 181 7.54 15.09 10.84
CA VAL A 181 8.90 14.75 10.38
C VAL A 181 9.54 15.87 9.57
N THR A 182 10.67 16.39 10.06
CA THR A 182 11.53 17.29 9.28
C THR A 182 12.38 16.46 8.32
N VAL A 183 12.20 16.68 7.01
CA VAL A 183 12.98 15.98 5.97
C VAL A 183 14.15 16.85 5.52
N ARG A 184 15.37 16.37 5.76
CA ARG A 184 16.61 17.06 5.32
C ARG A 184 16.57 17.27 3.80
N GLY A 185 16.95 18.46 3.35
CA GLY A 185 17.05 18.77 1.92
C GLY A 185 15.72 19.06 1.23
N VAL A 186 14.60 19.10 1.96
CA VAL A 186 13.31 19.52 1.41
C VAL A 186 12.98 20.93 1.90
N THR A 187 12.69 21.85 0.97
CA THR A 187 12.37 23.24 1.28
C THR A 187 11.14 23.72 0.52
N GLN A 188 10.27 24.48 1.18
CA GLN A 188 9.11 25.06 0.51
C GLN A 188 9.55 26.18 -0.45
N VAL A 189 9.09 26.12 -1.70
CA VAL A 189 9.30 27.18 -2.69
C VAL A 189 8.17 28.19 -2.56
N THR A 190 8.51 29.42 -2.18
CA THR A 190 7.56 30.55 -2.05
C THR A 190 7.91 31.72 -2.97
N THR A 191 9.10 31.69 -3.57
CA THR A 191 9.65 32.76 -4.40
C THR A 191 9.16 32.67 -5.84
N GLN A 192 8.79 33.83 -6.41
CA GLN A 192 8.53 34.00 -7.84
C GLN A 192 9.84 34.41 -8.55
N PRO A 193 10.05 34.04 -9.83
CA PRO A 193 9.10 33.37 -10.73
C PRO A 193 9.02 31.85 -10.55
N LYS A 194 9.97 31.24 -9.81
CA LYS A 194 10.16 29.79 -9.77
C LYS A 194 8.92 29.01 -9.34
N LEU A 195 8.20 29.47 -8.31
CA LEU A 195 6.95 28.87 -7.87
C LEU A 195 5.92 28.81 -9.02
N GLY A 196 5.73 29.93 -9.73
CA GLY A 196 4.78 30.01 -10.85
C GLY A 196 5.18 29.11 -12.02
N GLU A 197 6.48 29.06 -12.35
CA GLU A 197 7.02 28.19 -13.41
C GLU A 197 6.74 26.71 -13.13
N VAL A 198 7.02 26.23 -11.91
CA VAL A 198 6.79 24.84 -11.52
C VAL A 198 5.31 24.49 -11.59
N GLN A 199 4.44 25.33 -11.02
CA GLN A 199 2.99 25.12 -11.05
C GLN A 199 2.47 25.08 -12.49
N GLN A 200 2.88 26.04 -13.33
CA GLN A 200 2.46 26.13 -14.74
C GLN A 200 2.93 24.91 -15.53
N LYS A 201 4.15 24.42 -15.29
CA LYS A 201 4.67 23.23 -15.95
C LYS A 201 3.88 21.97 -15.60
N CYS A 202 3.47 21.83 -14.34
CA CYS A 202 2.55 20.76 -13.93
C CYS A 202 1.20 20.86 -14.66
N HIS A 203 0.63 22.07 -14.83
CA HIS A 203 -0.61 22.25 -15.60
C HIS A 203 -0.45 21.87 -17.06
N GLN A 204 0.63 22.32 -17.70
CA GLN A 204 0.93 22.03 -19.11
C GLN A 204 1.04 20.53 -19.36
N PHE A 205 1.83 19.81 -18.56
CA PHE A 205 2.03 18.37 -18.77
C PHE A 205 0.75 17.55 -18.49
N CYS A 206 -0.12 18.03 -17.62
CA CYS A 206 -1.42 17.40 -17.36
C CYS A 206 -2.53 17.82 -18.34
N GLY A 207 -2.32 18.85 -19.17
CA GLY A 207 -3.40 19.45 -19.97
C GLY A 207 -4.51 20.04 -19.10
N TRP A 208 -4.17 20.64 -17.96
CA TRP A 208 -5.12 21.19 -17.00
C TRP A 208 -5.36 22.68 -17.23
N GLU A 209 -6.61 23.06 -17.46
CA GLU A 209 -7.02 24.46 -17.72
C GLU A 209 -7.54 25.18 -16.47
N GLY A 210 -7.76 24.46 -15.37
CA GLY A 210 -8.24 25.01 -14.11
C GLY A 210 -7.13 25.66 -13.27
N SER A 211 -7.50 26.20 -12.12
CA SER A 211 -6.52 26.54 -11.06
C SER A 211 -6.23 25.32 -10.19
N GLY A 212 -5.19 25.40 -9.36
CA GLY A 212 -4.91 24.41 -8.33
C GLY A 212 -4.26 23.13 -8.82
N PHE A 213 -4.34 22.09 -8.00
CA PHE A 213 -3.62 20.85 -8.22
C PHE A 213 -4.21 20.01 -9.38
N PRO A 214 -3.43 19.70 -10.44
CA PRO A 214 -3.95 19.03 -11.64
C PRO A 214 -4.14 17.51 -11.49
N GLY A 215 -3.58 16.89 -10.45
CA GLY A 215 -3.51 15.43 -10.34
C GLY A 215 -4.88 14.75 -10.22
N ALA A 216 -5.00 13.57 -10.85
CA ALA A 216 -6.22 12.76 -10.90
C ALA A 216 -6.84 12.45 -9.52
N GLN A 217 -8.04 12.90 -9.22
CA GLN A 217 -8.70 12.73 -7.92
C GLN A 217 -9.67 11.53 -7.92
N PRO A 218 -9.44 10.51 -7.07
CA PRO A 218 -10.32 9.35 -6.96
C PRO A 218 -11.62 9.65 -6.21
N VAL A 219 -12.69 8.96 -6.59
CA VAL A 219 -14.01 9.00 -5.92
C VAL A 219 -14.17 7.82 -4.96
N SER A 220 -14.94 8.03 -3.89
CA SER A 220 -15.21 6.97 -2.92
C SER A 220 -16.03 5.85 -3.56
N MET A 221 -15.66 4.60 -3.29
CA MET A 221 -16.42 3.45 -3.76
C MET A 221 -17.78 3.38 -3.06
N ASP A 222 -18.83 3.12 -3.83
CA ASP A 222 -20.20 2.95 -3.35
C ASP A 222 -20.88 1.76 -4.08
N LYS A 223 -22.09 1.42 -3.65
CA LYS A 223 -22.85 0.29 -4.20
C LYS A 223 -23.24 0.46 -5.68
N GLN A 224 -23.19 1.68 -6.22
CA GLN A 224 -23.48 1.96 -7.63
C GLN A 224 -22.21 1.81 -8.47
N ASN A 225 -21.13 2.47 -8.05
CA ASN A 225 -19.89 2.54 -8.82
C ASN A 225 -19.01 1.29 -8.71
N ILE A 226 -19.22 0.42 -7.71
CA ILE A 226 -18.56 -0.90 -7.64
C ILE A 226 -18.80 -1.73 -8.91
N LYS A 227 -19.96 -1.54 -9.57
CA LYS A 227 -20.30 -2.19 -10.84
C LYS A 227 -19.35 -1.84 -11.98
N LEU A 228 -18.59 -0.74 -11.88
CA LEU A 228 -17.57 -0.41 -12.87
C LEU A 228 -16.49 -1.51 -12.94
N LEU A 229 -16.24 -2.23 -11.85
CA LEU A 229 -15.29 -3.34 -11.82
C LEU A 229 -15.71 -4.51 -12.73
N GLU A 230 -17.00 -4.71 -12.96
CA GLU A 230 -17.52 -5.69 -13.94
C GLU A 230 -17.45 -5.16 -15.39
N GLN A 231 -17.61 -3.85 -15.55
CA GLN A 231 -17.78 -3.21 -16.86
C GLN A 231 -16.45 -2.86 -17.53
N LYS A 232 -15.40 -2.65 -16.74
CA LYS A 232 -14.11 -2.14 -17.22
C LYS A 232 -12.96 -2.91 -16.60
N PRO A 233 -11.82 -3.03 -17.29
CA PRO A 233 -10.67 -3.66 -16.68
C PRO A 233 -9.97 -2.77 -15.64
N TYR A 234 -9.72 -3.31 -14.45
CA TYR A 234 -9.10 -2.61 -13.31
C TYR A 234 -7.81 -3.27 -12.81
N LYS A 235 -6.88 -2.43 -12.34
CA LYS A 235 -5.85 -2.85 -11.39
C LYS A 235 -6.17 -2.33 -9.99
N VAL A 236 -5.73 -3.05 -8.97
CA VAL A 236 -5.87 -2.68 -7.57
C VAL A 236 -4.51 -2.50 -6.91
N SER A 237 -4.44 -1.57 -5.97
CA SER A 237 -3.31 -1.39 -5.06
C SER A 237 -3.85 -0.88 -3.72
N TRP A 238 -3.09 -1.06 -2.65
CA TRP A 238 -3.50 -0.58 -1.33
C TRP A 238 -3.45 0.94 -1.25
N LYS A 239 -4.37 1.56 -0.52
CA LYS A 239 -4.26 2.98 -0.18
C LYS A 239 -3.31 3.14 1.00
N ALA A 240 -2.18 3.81 0.78
CA ALA A 240 -1.31 4.25 1.87
C ALA A 240 -1.96 5.43 2.60
N ASP A 241 -1.65 5.54 3.89
CA ASP A 241 -1.87 6.74 4.66
C ASP A 241 -0.64 7.65 4.51
N GLY A 242 -0.86 8.92 4.19
CA GLY A 242 0.21 9.85 3.82
C GLY A 242 -0.22 10.92 2.83
N THR A 243 0.60 11.97 2.76
CA THR A 243 0.37 13.14 1.91
C THR A 243 0.61 12.79 0.44
N ARG A 244 -0.32 13.21 -0.42
CA ARG A 244 -0.19 13.01 -1.87
C ARG A 244 0.66 14.12 -2.45
N TYR A 245 1.70 13.70 -3.18
CA TYR A 245 2.53 14.58 -3.99
C TYR A 245 2.54 14.15 -5.46
N MET A 246 2.62 15.13 -6.34
CA MET A 246 3.07 14.98 -7.72
C MET A 246 4.54 15.38 -7.79
N MET A 247 5.39 14.63 -8.50
CA MET A 247 6.82 14.91 -8.57
C MET A 247 7.22 15.39 -9.96
N LEU A 248 7.72 16.62 -10.05
CA LEU A 248 8.31 17.19 -11.26
C LEU A 248 9.83 17.05 -11.18
N ILE A 249 10.43 16.41 -12.18
CA ILE A 249 11.88 16.28 -12.36
C ILE A 249 12.24 17.11 -13.59
N ASP A 250 12.95 18.21 -13.35
CA ASP A 250 13.24 19.21 -14.38
C ASP A 250 14.74 19.43 -14.66
N GLY A 251 15.58 18.52 -14.19
CA GLY A 251 17.02 18.55 -14.39
C GLY A 251 17.77 18.24 -13.11
N THR A 252 19.10 18.36 -13.19
CA THR A 252 19.98 18.13 -12.04
C THR A 252 19.66 19.11 -10.93
N ASN A 253 19.37 18.57 -9.73
CA ASN A 253 18.97 19.35 -8.55
C ASN A 253 17.68 20.18 -8.73
N GLU A 254 16.90 19.90 -9.78
CA GLU A 254 15.64 20.56 -10.09
C GLU A 254 14.50 19.55 -9.92
N VAL A 255 14.33 19.06 -8.69
CA VAL A 255 13.26 18.12 -8.33
C VAL A 255 12.28 18.81 -7.39
N PHE A 256 11.00 18.75 -7.76
CA PHE A 256 9.93 19.43 -7.05
C PHE A 256 8.78 18.48 -6.71
N MET A 257 8.22 18.66 -5.52
CA MET A 257 7.04 17.95 -5.03
C MET A 257 5.88 18.95 -4.90
N VAL A 258 4.74 18.64 -5.51
CA VAL A 258 3.55 19.49 -5.50
C VAL A 258 2.42 18.78 -4.75
N ASP A 259 1.92 19.38 -3.68
CA ASP A 259 0.83 18.82 -2.86
C ASP A 259 -0.56 19.16 -3.41
N ARG A 260 -1.61 18.70 -2.72
CA ARG A 260 -3.01 18.97 -3.10
C ARG A 260 -3.43 20.44 -2.91
N ASP A 261 -2.75 21.18 -2.04
CA ASP A 261 -2.96 22.60 -1.81
C ASP A 261 -2.18 23.44 -2.85
N ASN A 262 -1.53 22.79 -3.83
CA ASN A 262 -0.68 23.38 -4.85
C ASN A 262 0.58 24.05 -4.27
N SER A 263 0.99 23.68 -3.06
CA SER A 263 2.26 24.08 -2.45
C SER A 263 3.39 23.32 -3.13
N VAL A 264 4.49 24.02 -3.41
CA VAL A 264 5.67 23.46 -4.09
C VAL A 264 6.81 23.30 -3.10
N PHE A 265 7.47 22.16 -3.14
CA PHE A 265 8.65 21.86 -2.34
C PHE A 265 9.80 21.47 -3.26
N HIS A 266 10.95 22.10 -3.10
CA HIS A 266 12.20 21.71 -3.72
C HIS A 266 12.85 20.58 -2.91
N VAL A 267 13.41 19.59 -3.60
CA VAL A 267 14.08 18.44 -3.01
C VAL A 267 15.52 18.39 -3.51
N SER A 268 16.48 18.66 -2.62
CA SER A 268 17.90 18.56 -2.92
C SER A 268 18.40 17.12 -2.77
N ASN A 269 19.55 16.82 -3.41
CA ASN A 269 20.24 15.54 -3.32
C ASN A 269 19.38 14.32 -3.70
N LEU A 270 18.43 14.49 -4.61
CA LEU A 270 17.64 13.40 -5.15
C LEU A 270 17.87 13.28 -6.65
N GLU A 271 18.51 12.18 -7.08
CA GLU A 271 18.97 12.02 -8.45
C GLU A 271 18.09 11.06 -9.28
N PHE A 272 17.88 11.41 -10.55
CA PHE A 272 17.15 10.60 -11.53
C PHE A 272 17.97 10.45 -12.82
N PRO A 273 18.79 9.39 -12.93
CA PRO A 273 19.63 9.14 -14.10
C PRO A 273 18.83 8.79 -15.35
N PHE A 274 19.29 9.23 -16.51
CA PHE A 274 18.74 8.81 -17.79
C PHE A 274 19.17 7.38 -18.13
N ARG A 275 18.22 6.51 -18.50
CA ARG A 275 18.48 5.09 -18.75
C ARG A 275 19.59 4.79 -19.76
N LYS A 276 19.74 5.63 -20.79
CA LYS A 276 20.76 5.40 -21.83
C LYS A 276 22.14 5.99 -21.48
N ASP A 277 22.19 6.96 -20.57
CA ASP A 277 23.44 7.56 -20.09
C ASP A 277 23.27 7.98 -18.63
N LEU A 278 23.84 7.19 -17.71
CA LEU A 278 23.70 7.39 -16.26
C LEU A 278 24.40 8.67 -15.75
N ARG A 279 25.17 9.36 -16.60
CA ARG A 279 25.77 10.67 -16.28
C ARG A 279 24.78 11.81 -16.52
N MET A 280 23.77 11.58 -17.35
CA MET A 280 22.71 12.56 -17.62
C MET A 280 21.59 12.43 -16.60
N HIS A 281 21.03 13.56 -16.20
CA HIS A 281 19.84 13.62 -15.36
C HIS A 281 18.57 13.75 -16.21
N LEU A 282 17.48 13.14 -15.79
CA LEU A 282 16.17 13.36 -16.40
C LEU A 282 15.74 14.81 -16.26
N SER A 283 14.99 15.30 -17.24
CA SER A 283 14.34 16.60 -17.25
C SER A 283 12.94 16.46 -17.84
N ASN A 284 12.11 17.50 -17.70
CA ASN A 284 10.76 17.53 -18.28
C ASN A 284 9.92 16.27 -17.97
N THR A 285 10.04 15.73 -16.75
CA THR A 285 9.37 14.47 -16.36
C THR A 285 8.43 14.74 -15.18
N LEU A 286 7.16 14.35 -15.30
CA LEU A 286 6.17 14.50 -14.23
C LEU A 286 5.57 13.15 -13.86
N LEU A 287 5.85 12.71 -12.64
CA LEU A 287 5.35 11.46 -12.07
C LEU A 287 3.96 11.70 -11.48
N ASP A 288 3.06 10.74 -11.69
CA ASP A 288 1.59 10.81 -11.57
C ASP A 288 0.84 10.93 -12.93
N GLY A 289 1.51 10.65 -14.06
CA GLY A 289 0.84 10.26 -15.32
C GLY A 289 0.66 11.36 -16.38
N ALA A 290 1.63 12.26 -16.53
CA ALA A 290 1.52 13.37 -17.47
C ALA A 290 1.91 13.02 -18.93
N GLN A 291 1.53 13.87 -19.88
CA GLN A 291 1.81 13.67 -21.31
C GLN A 291 3.32 13.67 -21.63
N PRO A 292 3.76 12.93 -22.67
CA PRO A 292 3.00 12.07 -23.58
C PRO A 292 2.69 10.67 -22.99
N VAL A 293 3.36 10.30 -21.90
CA VAL A 293 3.19 8.98 -21.25
C VAL A 293 1.77 8.81 -20.72
N GLY A 294 1.10 9.90 -20.33
CA GLY A 294 -0.29 9.94 -19.91
C GLY A 294 -1.28 9.35 -20.91
N ASP A 295 -1.00 9.47 -22.22
CA ASP A 295 -1.82 8.90 -23.29
C ASP A 295 -1.63 7.39 -23.49
N CYS A 296 -0.60 6.81 -22.87
CA CYS A 296 -0.36 5.38 -22.91
C CYS A 296 -1.29 4.60 -21.96
N ASP A 297 -1.47 3.33 -22.30
CA ASP A 297 -2.09 2.31 -21.45
C ASP A 297 -1.45 2.30 -20.05
N PHE A 298 -2.25 2.03 -19.01
CA PHE A 298 -1.76 2.02 -17.63
C PHE A 298 -0.59 1.05 -17.42
N ASN A 299 -0.57 -0.11 -18.09
CA ASN A 299 0.55 -1.05 -18.03
C ASN A 299 1.82 -0.47 -18.63
N VAL A 300 1.71 0.22 -19.76
CA VAL A 300 2.85 0.89 -20.40
C VAL A 300 3.39 1.97 -19.47
N ARG A 301 2.52 2.75 -18.83
CA ARG A 301 2.93 3.77 -17.84
C ARG A 301 3.66 3.15 -16.65
N LEU A 302 3.18 2.02 -16.12
CA LEU A 302 3.86 1.29 -15.04
C LEU A 302 5.23 0.76 -15.49
N GLN A 303 5.33 0.21 -16.71
CA GLN A 303 6.60 -0.23 -17.28
C GLN A 303 7.58 0.93 -17.49
N CYS A 304 7.09 2.10 -17.92
CA CYS A 304 7.92 3.30 -18.05
C CYS A 304 8.49 3.75 -16.70
N ILE A 305 7.69 3.75 -15.63
CA ILE A 305 8.19 4.06 -14.28
C ILE A 305 9.30 3.08 -13.89
N GLU A 306 9.08 1.79 -14.09
CA GLU A 306 10.09 0.78 -13.75
C GLU A 306 11.39 0.97 -14.55
N ARG A 307 11.27 1.10 -15.87
CA ARG A 307 12.42 1.10 -16.79
C ARG A 307 13.18 2.41 -16.80
N GLU A 308 12.48 3.54 -16.74
CA GLU A 308 13.06 4.87 -16.94
C GLU A 308 13.34 5.60 -15.62
N ILE A 309 12.70 5.22 -14.50
CA ILE A 309 12.89 5.88 -13.19
C ILE A 309 13.59 4.95 -12.20
N ILE A 310 13.04 3.76 -11.95
CA ILE A 310 13.50 2.88 -10.86
C ILE A 310 14.79 2.16 -11.24
N ASN A 311 14.84 1.52 -12.40
CA ASN A 311 15.99 0.72 -12.83
C ASN A 311 17.29 1.54 -12.98
N PRO A 312 17.30 2.73 -13.63
CA PRO A 312 18.53 3.51 -13.77
C PRO A 312 19.08 3.98 -12.43
N ARG A 313 18.19 4.31 -11.48
CA ARG A 313 18.59 4.64 -10.10
C ARG A 313 19.22 3.45 -9.39
N HIS A 314 18.58 2.28 -9.45
CA HIS A 314 19.14 1.06 -8.86
C HIS A 314 20.49 0.68 -9.48
N GLU A 315 20.66 0.86 -10.79
CA GLU A 315 21.93 0.62 -11.48
C GLU A 315 23.02 1.56 -10.95
N LYS A 316 22.75 2.87 -10.88
CA LYS A 316 23.70 3.86 -10.37
C LYS A 316 23.99 3.71 -8.86
N MET A 317 23.02 3.20 -8.08
CA MET A 317 23.21 2.82 -6.68
C MET A 317 24.13 1.59 -6.55
N LYS A 318 23.99 0.58 -7.41
CA LYS A 318 24.86 -0.61 -7.40
C LYS A 318 26.32 -0.28 -7.70
N THR A 319 26.56 0.73 -8.53
CA THR A 319 27.91 1.22 -8.82
C THR A 319 28.45 2.17 -7.76
N GLY A 320 27.71 2.45 -6.69
CA GLY A 320 28.11 3.38 -5.62
C GLY A 320 28.12 4.86 -6.04
N LEU A 321 27.57 5.19 -7.22
CA LEU A 321 27.51 6.56 -7.73
C LEU A 321 26.31 7.33 -7.18
N ILE A 322 25.29 6.63 -6.69
CA ILE A 322 24.26 7.18 -5.79
C ILE A 322 24.45 6.56 -4.41
N ASP A 323 24.69 7.41 -3.42
CA ASP A 323 24.64 7.02 -2.02
C ASP A 323 23.22 7.24 -1.47
N LYS A 324 22.52 6.12 -1.24
CA LYS A 324 21.14 6.11 -0.72
C LYS A 324 21.02 6.75 0.67
N THR A 325 22.10 6.82 1.45
CA THR A 325 22.09 7.42 2.79
C THR A 325 22.09 8.96 2.76
N GLN A 326 22.49 9.54 1.63
CA GLN A 326 22.49 10.99 1.42
C GLN A 326 21.17 11.50 0.82
N GLU A 327 20.33 10.59 0.31
CA GLU A 327 19.04 10.96 -0.25
C GLU A 327 18.02 11.35 0.84
N PRO A 328 17.18 12.37 0.59
CA PRO A 328 16.21 12.85 1.58
C PRO A 328 15.14 11.81 1.93
N PHE A 329 14.80 10.93 0.99
CA PHE A 329 13.85 9.83 1.19
C PHE A 329 14.00 8.76 0.08
N SER A 330 13.54 7.55 0.39
CA SER A 330 13.54 6.44 -0.57
C SER A 330 12.45 6.61 -1.64
N VAL A 331 12.84 6.51 -2.91
CA VAL A 331 11.89 6.42 -4.03
C VAL A 331 11.61 4.96 -4.37
N ARG A 332 10.32 4.59 -4.50
CA ARG A 332 9.89 3.22 -4.80
C ARG A 332 8.68 3.22 -5.71
N ASN A 333 8.56 2.20 -6.55
CA ASN A 333 7.33 1.95 -7.27
C ASN A 333 6.23 1.45 -6.31
N LYS A 334 4.98 1.82 -6.59
CA LYS A 334 3.84 1.25 -5.90
C LYS A 334 3.35 0.05 -6.72
N PRO A 335 3.28 -1.17 -6.15
CA PRO A 335 2.84 -2.32 -6.90
C PRO A 335 1.33 -2.25 -7.16
N PHE A 336 0.92 -2.70 -8.34
CA PHE A 336 -0.47 -2.84 -8.76
C PHE A 336 -0.72 -4.28 -9.18
N PHE A 337 -1.88 -4.80 -8.80
CA PHE A 337 -2.30 -6.18 -9.07
C PHE A 337 -3.47 -6.14 -10.07
N ASP A 338 -3.45 -7.03 -11.05
CA ASP A 338 -4.54 -7.12 -12.02
C ASP A 338 -5.79 -7.71 -11.36
N ILE A 339 -6.91 -7.00 -11.46
CA ILE A 339 -8.25 -7.61 -11.44
C ILE A 339 -8.57 -8.03 -12.89
N TYR A 340 -8.31 -7.13 -13.84
CA TYR A 340 -8.42 -7.29 -15.29
C TYR A 340 -7.41 -6.37 -16.00
N THR A 341 -6.99 -6.66 -17.24
CA THR A 341 -6.00 -5.84 -17.98
C THR A 341 -6.50 -4.42 -18.29
N SER A 342 -6.16 -3.44 -17.42
CA SER A 342 -6.61 -2.06 -17.53
C SER A 342 -5.94 -1.28 -18.66
N ARG A 343 -6.76 -0.75 -19.60
CA ARG A 343 -6.30 0.07 -20.74
C ARG A 343 -6.47 1.58 -20.59
N LYS A 344 -6.57 2.05 -19.34
CA LYS A 344 -6.99 3.41 -19.05
C LYS A 344 -5.86 4.44 -19.20
N LYS A 345 -6.11 5.45 -20.04
CA LYS A 345 -5.30 6.68 -20.16
C LYS A 345 -5.40 7.56 -18.92
N TYR A 346 -4.41 8.40 -18.68
CA TYR A 346 -4.46 9.37 -17.60
C TYR A 346 -5.52 10.45 -17.86
N LYS A 347 -6.18 10.92 -16.79
CA LYS A 347 -7.11 12.04 -16.83
C LYS A 347 -6.86 12.93 -15.60
N PRO A 348 -6.60 14.25 -15.77
CA PRO A 348 -6.45 15.16 -14.65
C PRO A 348 -7.78 15.43 -13.93
N GLY A 349 -7.70 15.93 -12.70
CA GLY A 349 -8.88 16.28 -11.90
C GLY A 349 -9.77 15.08 -11.54
N ARG A 350 -11.07 15.31 -11.33
CA ARG A 350 -12.00 14.28 -10.84
C ARG A 350 -12.14 13.10 -11.81
N CYS A 351 -11.93 11.89 -11.29
CA CYS A 351 -12.04 10.64 -12.04
C CYS A 351 -13.06 9.69 -11.37
N ASP A 352 -14.29 9.67 -11.89
CA ASP A 352 -15.38 8.85 -11.34
C ASP A 352 -15.16 7.33 -11.48
N ASP A 353 -14.18 6.94 -12.27
CA ASP A 353 -13.76 5.57 -12.52
C ASP A 353 -12.42 5.23 -11.84
N ILE A 354 -11.84 6.11 -11.00
CA ILE A 354 -10.77 5.72 -10.07
C ILE A 354 -11.40 5.64 -8.69
N LEU A 355 -11.58 4.42 -8.20
CA LEU A 355 -12.29 4.15 -6.96
C LEU A 355 -11.31 4.07 -5.79
N LYS A 356 -11.60 4.77 -4.71
CA LYS A 356 -10.97 4.55 -3.39
C LYS A 356 -11.97 3.85 -2.49
N TRP A 357 -11.62 2.68 -2.01
CA TRP A 357 -12.38 1.99 -0.98
C TRP A 357 -11.68 2.16 0.37
N LYS A 358 -12.47 2.38 1.42
CA LYS A 358 -12.06 2.35 2.82
C LYS A 358 -13.06 1.49 3.58
N PRO A 359 -12.62 0.70 4.59
CA PRO A 359 -13.55 0.11 5.54
C PRO A 359 -14.47 1.18 6.12
N PRO A 360 -15.76 0.89 6.33
CA PRO A 360 -16.71 1.86 6.90
C PRO A 360 -16.24 2.46 8.23
N SER A 361 -15.56 1.66 9.06
CA SER A 361 -14.98 2.09 10.33
C SER A 361 -13.83 3.11 10.19
N LEU A 362 -13.25 3.27 9.00
CA LEU A 362 -12.17 4.22 8.70
C LEU A 362 -12.64 5.42 7.86
N ASN A 363 -13.96 5.57 7.70
CA ASN A 363 -14.53 6.76 7.08
C ASN A 363 -14.52 7.92 8.06
N SER A 364 -13.95 9.03 7.59
CA SER A 364 -13.75 10.24 8.36
C SER A 364 -14.00 11.47 7.49
N VAL A 365 -14.35 12.58 8.14
CA VAL A 365 -14.53 13.90 7.51
C VAL A 365 -13.75 14.92 8.32
N ASP A 366 -13.08 15.84 7.62
CA ASP A 366 -12.41 16.96 8.26
C ASP A 366 -13.37 18.16 8.37
N PHE A 367 -13.65 18.56 9.60
CA PHE A 367 -14.54 19.67 9.92
C PHE A 367 -13.77 20.84 10.52
N ARG A 368 -14.31 22.06 10.36
CA ARG A 368 -13.92 23.18 11.21
C ARG A 368 -14.80 23.15 12.45
N LEU A 369 -14.19 22.95 13.61
CA LEU A 369 -14.90 22.98 14.90
C LEU A 369 -15.16 24.42 15.31
N LYS A 370 -16.37 24.71 15.80
CA LYS A 370 -16.67 25.94 16.53
C LYS A 370 -17.47 25.58 17.77
N ILE A 371 -16.90 25.79 18.95
CA ILE A 371 -17.58 25.57 20.22
C ILE A 371 -18.43 26.79 20.52
N THR A 372 -19.70 26.57 20.84
CA THR A 372 -20.63 27.65 21.19
C THR A 372 -21.39 27.27 22.45
N ARG A 373 -21.49 28.21 23.38
CA ARG A 373 -22.32 28.06 24.57
C ARG A 373 -23.76 28.28 24.16
N MET A 374 -24.57 27.22 24.19
CA MET A 374 -26.01 27.33 23.97
C MET A 374 -26.71 27.40 25.33
N GLY A 375 -27.55 28.41 25.49
CA GLY A 375 -28.40 28.64 26.66
C GLY A 375 -29.63 29.43 26.25
N GLY A 376 -30.69 29.32 27.03
CA GLY A 376 -31.94 30.06 26.87
C GLY A 376 -32.59 30.27 28.24
N GLU A 377 -33.63 31.10 28.31
CA GLU A 377 -34.37 31.29 29.58
C GLU A 377 -34.87 29.94 30.11
N GLY A 378 -34.47 29.61 31.36
CA GLY A 378 -34.82 28.36 32.03
C GLY A 378 -33.99 27.12 31.67
N LEU A 379 -33.00 27.21 30.77
CA LEU A 379 -32.15 26.08 30.37
C LEU A 379 -30.75 26.18 30.98
N LEU A 380 -30.25 25.06 31.52
CA LEU A 380 -28.85 24.95 31.94
C LEU A 380 -27.92 25.20 30.74
N PRO A 381 -26.97 26.15 30.84
CA PRO A 381 -26.08 26.45 29.73
C PRO A 381 -25.17 25.26 29.42
N GLN A 382 -25.16 24.81 28.18
CA GLN A 382 -24.33 23.70 27.71
C GLN A 382 -23.43 24.15 26.56
N ASN A 383 -22.18 23.67 26.56
CA ASN A 383 -21.27 23.89 25.44
C ASN A 383 -21.51 22.83 24.36
N VAL A 384 -21.75 23.27 23.14
CA VAL A 384 -22.00 22.41 21.97
C VAL A 384 -20.91 22.68 20.93
N GLY A 385 -20.32 21.62 20.38
CA GLY A 385 -19.36 21.70 19.30
C GLY A 385 -20.09 21.67 17.96
N LEU A 386 -20.04 22.76 17.20
CA LEU A 386 -20.65 22.86 15.87
C LEU A 386 -19.60 22.50 14.82
N LEU A 387 -19.89 21.52 13.97
CA LEU A 387 -19.01 21.04 12.90
C LEU A 387 -19.37 21.70 11.57
N TYR A 388 -18.44 22.41 10.94
CA TYR A 388 -18.65 23.10 9.67
C TYR A 388 -17.87 22.47 8.52
N VAL A 389 -18.45 22.50 7.33
CA VAL A 389 -17.86 22.03 6.06
C VAL A 389 -17.73 23.20 5.07
N GLY A 390 -16.83 23.08 4.10
CA GLY A 390 -16.57 24.12 3.12
C GLY A 390 -17.73 24.29 2.13
N GLY A 391 -18.12 25.53 1.86
CA GLY A 391 -19.21 25.85 0.92
C GLY A 391 -20.62 25.63 1.48
N TYR A 392 -20.76 25.46 2.80
CA TYR A 392 -22.04 25.38 3.50
C TYR A 392 -22.00 26.25 4.75
N GLU A 393 -22.91 27.23 4.84
CA GLU A 393 -22.85 28.27 5.88
C GLU A 393 -23.34 27.80 7.25
N ARG A 394 -24.25 26.82 7.28
CA ARG A 394 -24.84 26.30 8.52
C ARG A 394 -23.95 25.18 9.11
N PRO A 395 -24.05 24.90 10.42
CA PRO A 395 -23.45 23.70 10.99
C PRO A 395 -23.90 22.46 10.22
N PHE A 396 -22.94 21.64 9.81
CA PHE A 396 -23.19 20.36 9.16
C PHE A 396 -23.66 19.31 10.15
N ALA A 397 -23.05 19.30 11.34
CA ALA A 397 -23.37 18.38 12.42
C ALA A 397 -22.98 18.99 13.79
N GLN A 398 -23.26 18.26 14.86
CA GLN A 398 -22.84 18.60 16.20
C GLN A 398 -21.97 17.48 16.79
N ILE A 399 -21.08 17.84 17.70
CA ILE A 399 -20.25 16.93 18.50
C ILE A 399 -20.36 17.32 19.98
N LYS A 400 -20.39 16.32 20.86
CA LYS A 400 -20.36 16.54 22.31
C LYS A 400 -19.00 17.09 22.70
N VAL A 401 -18.98 18.21 23.42
CA VAL A 401 -17.74 18.85 23.86
C VAL A 401 -17.18 18.11 25.08
N THR A 402 -16.00 17.50 24.91
CA THR A 402 -15.18 16.96 26.01
C THR A 402 -14.18 18.03 26.48
N LYS A 403 -13.48 17.80 27.60
CA LYS A 403 -12.41 18.71 28.06
C LYS A 403 -11.32 18.85 26.99
N GLU A 404 -10.84 17.73 26.47
CA GLU A 404 -9.83 17.65 25.41
C GLU A 404 -10.26 18.38 24.13
N LEU A 405 -11.54 18.32 23.74
CA LEU A 405 -12.00 18.94 22.49
C LEU A 405 -11.93 20.48 22.51
N LYS A 406 -11.91 21.09 23.71
CA LYS A 406 -11.94 22.56 23.86
C LYS A 406 -10.73 23.26 23.25
N GLN A 407 -9.55 22.65 23.32
CA GLN A 407 -8.31 23.23 22.78
C GLN A 407 -8.33 23.37 21.25
N TYR A 408 -9.21 22.62 20.57
CA TYR A 408 -9.33 22.61 19.12
C TYR A 408 -10.38 23.58 18.59
N ASP A 409 -10.89 24.51 19.40
CA ASP A 409 -11.87 25.49 18.95
C ASP A 409 -11.32 26.32 17.78
N ASN A 410 -12.14 26.49 16.73
CA ASN A 410 -11.79 27.11 15.45
C ASN A 410 -10.69 26.40 14.62
N LYS A 411 -10.22 25.22 15.04
CA LYS A 411 -9.26 24.39 14.27
C LYS A 411 -9.97 23.44 13.32
N ILE A 412 -9.21 22.87 12.38
CA ILE A 412 -9.66 21.75 11.54
C ILE A 412 -9.38 20.45 12.29
N ILE A 413 -10.41 19.63 12.46
CA ILE A 413 -10.35 18.33 13.14
C ILE A 413 -10.87 17.24 12.21
N GLU A 414 -10.28 16.05 12.29
CA GLU A 414 -10.78 14.84 11.63
C GLU A 414 -11.70 14.09 12.58
N CYS A 415 -12.90 13.78 12.12
CA CYS A 415 -13.89 13.04 12.90
C CYS A 415 -14.34 11.79 12.15
N LYS A 416 -14.57 10.69 12.90
CA LYS A 416 -15.26 9.49 12.42
C LYS A 416 -16.69 9.45 12.93
N PHE A 417 -17.54 8.66 12.29
CA PHE A 417 -18.93 8.49 12.71
C PHE A 417 -19.12 7.13 13.36
N GLU A 418 -19.44 7.11 14.66
CA GLU A 418 -19.64 5.91 15.47
C GLU A 418 -20.85 6.08 16.39
N ASN A 419 -21.63 5.01 16.58
CA ASN A 419 -22.80 5.00 17.46
C ASN A 419 -23.76 6.19 17.23
N ASN A 420 -24.06 6.49 15.96
CA ASN A 420 -24.89 7.62 15.53
C ASN A 420 -24.37 9.02 15.95
N SER A 421 -23.08 9.16 16.23
CA SER A 421 -22.46 10.42 16.63
C SER A 421 -21.10 10.62 15.96
N TRP A 422 -20.71 11.89 15.78
CA TRP A 422 -19.35 12.21 15.35
C TRP A 422 -18.41 12.16 16.55
N VAL A 423 -17.28 11.48 16.38
CA VAL A 423 -16.24 11.33 17.39
C VAL A 423 -14.95 11.93 16.86
N PHE A 424 -14.27 12.72 17.69
CA PHE A 424 -12.97 13.30 17.38
C PHE A 424 -11.94 12.19 17.18
N MET A 425 -11.08 12.33 16.17
CA MET A 425 -9.94 11.45 15.95
C MET A 425 -8.63 12.17 16.22
N ARG A 426 -8.40 13.29 15.54
CA ARG A 426 -7.15 14.07 15.62
C ARG A 426 -7.35 15.47 15.05
N GLN A 427 -6.43 16.36 15.37
CA GLN A 427 -6.31 17.65 14.67
C GLN A 427 -5.70 17.46 13.27
N ARG A 428 -6.12 18.30 12.32
CA ARG A 428 -5.58 18.37 10.96
C ARG A 428 -4.76 19.64 10.77
N THR A 429 -3.52 19.64 11.25
CA THR A 429 -2.62 20.80 11.09
C THR A 429 -2.18 20.98 9.64
N ASP A 430 -2.17 19.88 8.88
CA ASP A 430 -1.92 19.84 7.43
C ASP A 430 -3.01 20.57 6.61
N LYS A 431 -4.20 20.82 7.17
CA LYS A 431 -5.33 21.41 6.45
C LYS A 431 -5.66 22.82 6.87
N SER A 432 -5.75 23.71 5.88
CA SER A 432 -6.21 25.08 6.10
C SER A 432 -7.74 25.23 6.03
N PHE A 433 -8.44 24.26 5.43
CA PHE A 433 -9.89 24.31 5.20
C PHE A 433 -10.54 22.96 5.51
N PRO A 434 -11.81 22.95 5.98
CA PRO A 434 -12.57 21.72 6.12
C PRO A 434 -12.86 21.11 4.76
N ASN A 435 -13.28 19.84 4.75
CA ASN A 435 -13.75 19.21 3.51
C ASN A 435 -14.93 19.99 2.92
N ALA A 436 -15.02 20.02 1.59
CA ALA A 436 -16.17 20.61 0.91
C ALA A 436 -17.45 19.84 1.23
N TYR A 437 -18.61 20.53 1.24
CA TYR A 437 -19.93 19.96 1.51
C TYR A 437 -20.19 18.67 0.72
N ASN A 438 -19.93 18.69 -0.59
CA ASN A 438 -20.12 17.51 -1.44
C ASN A 438 -19.24 16.31 -1.02
N THR A 439 -18.04 16.57 -0.49
CA THR A 439 -17.16 15.52 0.02
C THR A 439 -17.69 14.94 1.33
N ALA A 440 -18.14 15.80 2.25
CA ALA A 440 -18.75 15.37 3.51
C ALA A 440 -20.02 14.53 3.26
N MET A 441 -20.90 14.99 2.38
CA MET A 441 -22.10 14.24 1.96
C MET A 441 -21.76 12.89 1.33
N ALA A 442 -20.72 12.83 0.49
CA ALA A 442 -20.27 11.56 -0.09
C ALA A 442 -19.78 10.58 1.00
N VAL A 443 -19.08 11.06 2.02
CA VAL A 443 -18.65 10.23 3.16
C VAL A 443 -19.85 9.76 3.98
N CYS A 444 -20.82 10.63 4.27
CA CYS A 444 -22.07 10.24 4.94
C CYS A 444 -22.81 9.15 4.15
N ASN A 445 -22.92 9.30 2.83
CA ASN A 445 -23.52 8.27 1.97
C ASN A 445 -22.75 6.94 2.05
N SER A 446 -21.42 6.97 2.08
CA SER A 446 -20.58 5.77 2.25
C SER A 446 -20.73 5.13 3.63
N ILE A 447 -21.05 5.91 4.67
CA ILE A 447 -21.33 5.40 6.03
C ILE A 447 -22.72 4.78 6.09
N SER A 448 -23.74 5.43 5.51
CA SER A 448 -25.12 4.92 5.50
C SER A 448 -25.30 3.71 4.58
N ASN A 449 -24.57 3.67 3.47
CA ASN A 449 -24.64 2.60 2.47
C ASN A 449 -23.26 1.97 2.25
N PRO A 450 -22.69 1.30 3.27
CA PRO A 450 -21.33 0.80 3.19
C PRO A 450 -21.20 -0.30 2.16
N VAL A 451 -20.10 -0.26 1.41
CA VAL A 451 -19.55 -1.43 0.74
C VAL A 451 -18.66 -2.11 1.76
N THR A 452 -19.15 -3.18 2.40
CA THR A 452 -18.36 -3.90 3.40
C THR A 452 -17.24 -4.70 2.74
N LYS A 453 -16.28 -5.15 3.55
CA LYS A 453 -15.18 -6.00 3.09
C LYS A 453 -15.71 -7.31 2.50
N GLU A 454 -16.71 -7.89 3.15
CA GLU A 454 -17.37 -9.13 2.77
C GLU A 454 -18.10 -8.96 1.43
N MET A 455 -18.90 -7.88 1.29
CA MET A 455 -19.56 -7.54 0.03
C MET A 455 -18.56 -7.37 -1.12
N LEU A 456 -17.43 -6.70 -0.85
CA LEU A 456 -16.41 -6.48 -1.87
C LEU A 456 -15.75 -7.82 -2.29
N PHE A 457 -15.45 -8.71 -1.34
CA PHE A 457 -14.90 -10.02 -1.67
C PHE A 457 -15.89 -10.87 -2.47
N GLU A 458 -17.13 -10.99 -2.00
CA GLU A 458 -18.18 -11.73 -2.72
C GLU A 458 -18.41 -11.19 -4.14
N PHE A 459 -18.33 -9.87 -4.30
CA PHE A 459 -18.45 -9.22 -5.60
C PHE A 459 -17.30 -9.63 -6.53
N ILE A 460 -16.05 -9.55 -6.05
CA ILE A 460 -14.86 -9.94 -6.83
C ILE A 460 -14.89 -11.44 -7.18
N ASP A 461 -15.27 -12.31 -6.24
CA ASP A 461 -15.36 -13.75 -6.47
C ASP A 461 -16.39 -14.08 -7.55
N ARG A 462 -17.54 -13.40 -7.53
CA ARG A 462 -18.57 -13.52 -8.57
C ARG A 462 -18.05 -13.06 -9.94
N CYS A 463 -17.35 -11.94 -9.99
CA CYS A 463 -16.72 -11.42 -11.20
C CYS A 463 -15.70 -12.41 -11.78
N ALA A 464 -14.89 -13.03 -10.92
CA ALA A 464 -13.92 -14.05 -11.31
C ALA A 464 -14.60 -15.33 -11.82
N ALA A 465 -15.66 -15.80 -11.16
CA ALA A 465 -16.43 -16.98 -11.58
C ALA A 465 -17.13 -16.77 -12.93
N ALA A 466 -17.74 -15.60 -13.15
CA ALA A 466 -18.35 -15.24 -14.43
C ALA A 466 -17.33 -15.22 -15.58
N SER A 467 -16.10 -14.80 -15.30
CA SER A 467 -14.99 -14.78 -16.26
C SER A 467 -14.49 -16.21 -16.61
N GLN A 468 -14.62 -17.17 -15.68
CA GLN A 468 -14.23 -18.57 -15.91
C GLN A 468 -15.28 -19.38 -16.70
N GLY A 469 -16.55 -18.97 -16.67
CA GLY A 469 -17.62 -19.54 -17.50
C GLY A 469 -17.53 -19.16 -18.99
N GLN A 470 -16.76 -18.11 -19.32
CA GLN A 470 -16.45 -17.71 -20.70
C GLN A 470 -15.11 -18.27 -21.17
N LYS A 471 -14.95 -19.60 -21.25
CA LYS A 471 -13.82 -20.19 -21.99
C LYS A 471 -14.16 -20.32 -23.48
N ARG A 472 -13.38 -19.57 -24.29
CA ARG A 472 -13.16 -19.65 -25.75
C ARG A 472 -14.24 -19.09 -26.68
N LYS A 473 -14.21 -17.77 -26.88
CA LYS A 473 -14.09 -17.25 -28.25
C LYS A 473 -12.66 -16.75 -28.41
N HIS A 474 -11.98 -17.22 -29.45
CA HIS A 474 -10.61 -16.84 -29.79
C HIS A 474 -10.42 -15.32 -29.69
N HIS A 475 -9.69 -14.85 -28.67
CA HIS A 475 -9.06 -13.54 -28.75
C HIS A 475 -7.80 -13.72 -29.58
N LEU A 476 -7.71 -12.97 -30.68
CA LEU A 476 -6.52 -12.88 -31.51
C LEU A 476 -5.35 -12.42 -30.65
N ASP A 477 -4.24 -13.14 -30.79
CA ASP A 477 -2.95 -12.81 -30.19
C ASP A 477 -2.48 -11.45 -30.74
N PRO A 478 -2.18 -10.45 -29.89
CA PRO A 478 -1.76 -9.12 -30.33
C PRO A 478 -0.43 -9.12 -31.12
N ASP A 479 0.34 -10.22 -31.09
CA ASP A 479 1.55 -10.35 -31.93
C ASP A 479 1.24 -10.64 -33.41
N THR A 480 0.01 -11.01 -33.75
CA THR A 480 -0.39 -11.33 -35.14
C THR A 480 -0.46 -10.08 -36.04
N GLU A 481 -0.57 -8.87 -35.47
CA GLU A 481 -0.60 -7.62 -36.24
C GLU A 481 0.80 -7.02 -36.50
N LEU A 482 1.85 -7.54 -35.84
CA LEU A 482 3.22 -7.02 -35.98
C LEU A 482 4.09 -7.79 -36.97
N MET A 483 3.68 -9.00 -37.39
CA MET A 483 4.40 -9.85 -38.34
C MET A 483 3.39 -10.64 -39.19
N PRO A 484 3.02 -10.19 -40.40
CA PRO A 484 2.24 -11.04 -41.30
C PRO A 484 3.06 -12.30 -41.64
N PRO A 485 2.44 -13.50 -41.71
CA PRO A 485 3.14 -14.70 -42.11
C PRO A 485 3.71 -14.54 -43.53
N PRO A 486 4.89 -15.12 -43.84
CA PRO A 486 5.46 -15.05 -45.17
C PRO A 486 4.48 -15.62 -46.21
N PRO A 487 4.38 -15.03 -47.42
CA PRO A 487 3.45 -15.48 -48.43
C PRO A 487 3.70 -16.96 -48.78
N PRO A 488 2.64 -17.75 -49.04
CA PRO A 488 2.79 -19.17 -49.35
C PRO A 488 3.67 -19.35 -50.60
N LYS A 489 4.64 -20.27 -50.52
CA LYS A 489 5.47 -20.66 -51.66
C LYS A 489 4.56 -21.12 -52.79
N ARG A 490 4.72 -20.52 -53.98
CA ARG A 490 4.02 -20.95 -55.19
C ARG A 490 4.34 -22.43 -55.45
N PRO A 491 3.35 -23.27 -55.76
CA PRO A 491 3.61 -24.64 -56.15
C PRO A 491 4.49 -24.64 -57.41
N HIS A 492 5.52 -25.47 -57.41
CA HIS A 492 6.29 -25.76 -58.61
C HIS A 492 5.32 -26.33 -59.67
N PRO A 493 5.41 -25.88 -60.94
CA PRO A 493 4.69 -26.55 -62.01
C PRO A 493 5.23 -27.97 -62.12
N SER A 494 4.35 -28.94 -61.96
CA SER A 494 4.62 -30.32 -62.33
C SER A 494 4.65 -30.42 -63.86
N THR A 495 5.85 -30.41 -64.43
CA THR A 495 6.25 -31.16 -65.63
C THR A 495 7.76 -31.31 -65.62
#